data_AF-A0A256YXQ2-F1
#
_entry.id   AF-A0A256YXQ2-F1
#
_cell.length_a   1.000
_cell.length_b   1.000
_cell.length_c   1.000
_cell.angle_alpha   90.00
_cell.angle_beta   90.00
_cell.angle_gamma   90.00
#
_symmetry.space_group_name_H-M   'P 1'
#
loop_
_entity.id
_entity.type
_entity.pdbx_description
1 polymer ?
#
loop_
_entity_poly.entity_id
_entity_poly.type
_entity_poly.pdbx_seq_one_letter_code
_entity_poly.pdbx_strand_id
1 'polypeptide(L)'
;MGFILAAEVMKVSRLSRPVKGEPIKSRRVEISLPVRKESERDVKGGTVKTEIQAFKIGELYIIGLPGEPFVEIGLEIKRRMREIAPEAKGVITLGYCNDITIGYVPVARAYDEGGYEPSATNLAKGCAEILTEEALKLLRSIT
;
A
#
# COMPACT_ATOMS: atom_id res chain seq x y z
N MET A 1 -30.08 -4.84 -2.60
CA MET A 1 -28.73 -4.89 -3.20
C MET A 1 -27.81 -5.90 -2.53
N GLY A 2 -27.67 -5.92 -1.19
CA GLY A 2 -26.73 -6.81 -0.48
C GLY A 2 -26.96 -8.33 -0.63
N PHE A 3 -28.21 -8.77 -0.78
CA PHE A 3 -28.53 -10.20 -0.91
C PHE A 3 -27.92 -10.87 -2.17
N ILE A 4 -27.83 -10.13 -3.28
CA ILE A 4 -27.24 -10.65 -4.54
C ILE A 4 -25.73 -10.84 -4.37
N LEU A 5 -25.05 -9.87 -3.74
CA LEU A 5 -23.62 -9.98 -3.45
C LEU A 5 -23.33 -11.13 -2.49
N ALA A 6 -24.12 -11.27 -1.43
CA ALA A 6 -24.00 -12.38 -0.48
C ALA A 6 -24.20 -13.74 -1.16
N ALA A 7 -25.20 -13.86 -2.04
CA ALA A 7 -25.44 -15.08 -2.80
C ALA A 7 -24.26 -15.43 -3.72
N GLU A 8 -23.67 -14.45 -4.40
CA GLU A 8 -22.49 -14.68 -5.25
C GLU A 8 -21.26 -15.06 -4.44
N VAL A 9 -21.01 -14.41 -3.29
CA VAL A 9 -19.92 -14.80 -2.36
C VAL A 9 -20.09 -16.25 -1.91
N MET A 10 -21.29 -16.66 -1.52
CA MET A 10 -21.57 -18.04 -1.12
C MET A 10 -21.37 -19.02 -2.28
N LYS A 11 -21.76 -18.66 -3.50
CA LYS A 11 -21.56 -19.47 -4.70
C LYS A 11 -20.08 -19.63 -5.03
N VAL A 12 -19.29 -18.55 -5.01
CA VAL A 12 -17.85 -18.57 -5.30
C VAL A 12 -17.06 -19.25 -4.17
N SER A 13 -17.46 -19.08 -2.91
CA SER A 13 -16.82 -19.74 -1.76
C SER A 13 -16.86 -21.27 -1.87
N ARG A 14 -17.89 -21.84 -2.50
CA ARG A 14 -17.98 -23.29 -2.80
C ARG A 14 -16.90 -23.78 -3.77
N LEU A 15 -16.27 -22.89 -4.54
CA LEU A 15 -15.13 -23.22 -5.41
C LEU A 15 -13.80 -23.26 -4.63
N SER A 16 -13.78 -22.76 -3.39
CA SER A 16 -12.60 -22.82 -2.54
C SER A 16 -12.36 -24.25 -2.05
N ARG A 17 -11.09 -24.60 -1.87
CA ARG A 17 -10.66 -25.85 -1.24
C ARG A 17 -9.60 -25.55 -0.19
N PRO A 18 -9.57 -26.27 0.93
CA PRO A 18 -8.46 -26.18 1.86
C PRO A 18 -7.14 -26.47 1.16
N VAL A 19 -6.11 -25.70 1.48
CA VAL A 19 -4.74 -25.94 1.07
C VAL A 19 -3.91 -26.24 2.31
N LYS A 20 -2.79 -26.95 2.15
CA LYS A 20 -1.85 -27.16 3.26
C LYS A 20 -1.40 -25.79 3.77
N GLY A 21 -1.60 -25.53 5.05
CA GLY A 21 -1.21 -24.26 5.66
C GLY A 21 0.31 -24.11 5.70
N GLU A 22 0.80 -22.97 5.27
CA GLU A 22 2.15 -22.49 5.55
C GLU A 22 2.06 -21.33 6.55
N PRO A 23 3.06 -21.13 7.42
CA PRO A 23 3.08 -19.97 8.31
C PRO A 23 2.96 -18.67 7.50
N ILE A 24 2.05 -17.79 7.93
CA ILE A 24 1.93 -16.46 7.35
C ILE A 24 3.18 -15.68 7.73
N LYS A 25 3.98 -15.26 6.75
CA LYS A 25 5.07 -14.32 7.00
C LYS A 25 4.46 -12.93 7.06
N SER A 26 4.78 -12.18 8.11
CA SER A 26 4.35 -10.79 8.25
C SER A 26 5.52 -9.92 8.68
N ARG A 27 5.55 -8.69 8.17
CA ARG A 27 6.52 -7.69 8.59
C ARG A 27 5.94 -6.30 8.44
N ARG A 28 6.42 -5.38 9.27
CA ARG A 28 6.09 -3.96 9.21
C ARG A 28 7.35 -3.13 9.27
N VAL A 29 7.27 -1.92 8.73
CA VAL A 29 8.33 -0.92 8.80
C VAL A 29 7.70 0.45 9.02
N GLU A 30 8.28 1.21 9.96
CA GLU A 30 7.99 2.63 10.11
C GLU A 30 8.88 3.41 9.14
N ILE A 31 8.29 4.34 8.41
CA ILE A 31 8.99 5.23 7.48
C ILE A 31 8.70 6.69 7.83
N SER A 32 9.59 7.58 7.44
CA SER A 32 9.39 9.03 7.54
C SER A 32 9.23 9.63 6.15
N LEU A 33 8.12 10.32 5.92
CA LEU A 33 7.82 11.00 4.65
C LEU A 33 7.96 12.52 4.83
N PRO A 34 8.63 13.23 3.90
CA PRO A 34 8.75 14.68 3.96
C PRO A 34 7.39 15.38 3.76
N VAL A 35 7.19 16.50 4.46
CA VAL A 35 5.97 17.34 4.38
C VAL A 35 6.27 18.74 3.82
N ARG A 36 5.27 19.40 3.24
CA ARG A 36 5.36 20.74 2.64
C ARG A 36 5.30 21.87 3.67
N LYS A 37 4.49 21.70 4.72
CA LYS A 37 4.30 22.68 5.79
C LYS A 37 4.38 21.96 7.12
N GLU A 38 5.09 22.55 8.08
CA GLU A 38 5.07 22.08 9.46
C GLU A 38 3.69 22.38 10.07
N SER A 39 3.09 21.37 10.69
CA SER A 39 1.86 21.40 11.45
C SER A 39 2.11 20.87 12.86
N GLU A 40 1.16 21.06 13.79
CA GLU A 40 1.28 20.56 15.18
C GLU A 40 1.49 19.04 15.27
N ARG A 41 1.16 18.29 14.21
CA ARG A 41 1.38 16.83 14.10
C ARG A 41 2.74 16.47 13.50
N ASP A 42 3.41 17.43 12.87
CA ASP A 42 4.71 17.21 12.26
C ASP A 42 5.79 17.29 13.33
N VAL A 43 6.62 16.24 13.39
CA VAL A 43 7.76 16.21 14.30
C VAL A 43 8.73 17.29 13.85
N LYS A 44 9.30 18.06 14.79
CA LYS A 44 10.44 18.99 14.54
C LYS A 44 11.42 18.34 13.57
N GLY A 45 11.47 18.82 12.32
CA GLY A 45 12.27 18.20 11.26
C GLY A 45 11.58 18.01 9.90
N GLY A 46 10.33 18.45 9.70
CA GLY A 46 9.71 18.49 8.39
C GLY A 46 9.34 17.12 7.78
N THR A 47 9.12 16.11 8.63
CA THR A 47 8.68 14.77 8.22
C THR A 47 7.54 14.24 9.08
N VAL A 48 6.66 13.44 8.49
CA VAL A 48 5.62 12.66 9.16
C VAL A 48 6.00 11.18 9.19
N LYS A 49 5.81 10.52 10.33
CA LYS A 49 6.06 9.08 10.49
C LYS A 49 4.80 8.29 10.13
N THR A 50 4.96 7.17 9.45
CA THR A 50 3.85 6.28 9.09
C THR A 50 4.32 4.83 8.94
N GLU A 51 3.41 3.87 8.80
CA GLU A 51 3.71 2.43 8.80
C GLU A 51 3.28 1.76 7.49
N ILE A 52 4.16 0.92 6.93
CA ILE A 52 3.82 -0.05 5.89
C ILE A 52 3.79 -1.45 6.51
N GLN A 53 2.79 -2.25 6.17
CA GLN A 53 2.68 -3.63 6.64
C GLN A 53 2.48 -4.60 5.48
N ALA A 54 3.22 -5.71 5.48
CA ALA A 54 3.15 -6.73 4.45
C ALA A 54 2.87 -8.13 5.02
N PHE A 55 2.17 -8.93 4.24
CA PHE A 55 1.88 -10.34 4.52
C PHE A 55 2.18 -11.19 3.28
N LYS A 56 2.73 -12.38 3.50
CA LYS A 56 2.83 -13.45 2.50
C LYS A 56 2.05 -14.67 2.99
N ILE A 57 1.10 -15.11 2.19
CA ILE A 57 0.23 -16.26 2.44
C ILE A 57 0.39 -17.22 1.26
N GLY A 58 1.26 -18.22 1.40
CA GLY A 58 1.69 -19.05 0.26
C GLY A 58 2.31 -18.19 -0.85
N GLU A 59 1.73 -18.26 -2.06
CA GLU A 59 2.15 -17.48 -3.23
C GLU A 59 1.46 -16.10 -3.35
N LEU A 60 0.62 -15.72 -2.38
CA LEU A 60 -0.08 -14.44 -2.36
C LEU A 60 0.64 -13.43 -1.46
N TYR A 61 0.83 -12.21 -1.97
CA TYR A 61 1.35 -11.09 -1.19
C TYR A 61 0.26 -10.04 -0.97
N ILE A 62 0.22 -9.48 0.24
CA ILE A 62 -0.66 -8.36 0.61
C ILE A 62 0.23 -7.26 1.16
N ILE A 63 0.03 -6.03 0.68
CA ILE A 63 0.73 -4.84 1.15
C ILE A 63 -0.30 -3.78 1.56
N GLY A 64 -0.26 -3.40 2.84
CA GLY A 64 -1.01 -2.29 3.42
C GLY A 64 -0.18 -1.03 3.36
N LEU A 65 -0.71 -0.03 2.65
CA LEU A 65 -0.13 1.29 2.48
C LEU A 65 -0.95 2.31 3.31
N PRO A 66 -0.28 3.26 3.97
CA PRO A 66 -0.96 4.30 4.70
C PRO A 66 -1.59 5.33 3.76
N GLY A 67 -2.55 6.10 4.28
CA GLY A 67 -3.22 7.18 3.57
C GLY A 67 -4.06 6.72 2.38
N GLU A 68 -4.18 7.62 1.41
CA GLU A 68 -4.96 7.44 0.18
C GLU A 68 -3.99 7.40 -1.02
N PRO A 69 -3.34 6.25 -1.28
CA PRO A 69 -2.37 6.14 -2.35
C PRO A 69 -3.02 6.17 -3.73
N PHE A 70 -2.37 6.87 -4.66
CA PHE A 70 -2.72 6.83 -6.07
C PHE A 70 -2.60 5.41 -6.65
N VAL A 71 -3.43 5.09 -7.64
CA VAL A 71 -3.50 3.75 -8.23
C VAL A 71 -2.16 3.33 -8.86
N GLU A 72 -1.39 4.28 -9.36
CA GLU A 72 -0.07 4.08 -9.95
C GLU A 72 0.90 3.42 -9.00
N ILE A 73 0.85 3.75 -7.71
CA ILE A 73 1.71 3.13 -6.68
C ILE A 73 1.44 1.63 -6.64
N GLY A 74 0.16 1.23 -6.56
CA GLY A 74 -0.23 -0.17 -6.53
C GLY A 74 0.09 -0.91 -7.83
N LEU A 75 -0.08 -0.26 -8.98
CA LEU A 75 0.27 -0.83 -10.29
C LEU A 75 1.78 -1.05 -10.43
N GLU A 76 2.59 -0.10 -9.97
CA GLU A 76 4.05 -0.19 -10.03
C GLU A 76 4.58 -1.28 -9.10
N ILE A 77 4.04 -1.40 -7.88
CA ILE A 77 4.37 -2.50 -6.97
C ILE A 77 4.06 -3.84 -7.64
N LYS A 78 2.86 -4.00 -8.21
CA LYS A 78 2.46 -5.23 -8.91
C LYS A 78 3.37 -5.55 -10.09
N ARG A 79 3.80 -4.54 -10.85
CA ARG A 79 4.71 -4.70 -11.99
C ARG A 79 6.06 -5.24 -11.52
N ARG A 80 6.69 -4.57 -10.55
CA ARG A 80 8.04 -4.93 -10.05
C ARG A 80 8.06 -6.21 -9.24
N MET A 81 6.97 -6.56 -8.58
CA MET A 81 6.86 -7.83 -7.85
C MET A 81 6.95 -9.06 -8.77
N ARG A 82 6.61 -8.94 -10.06
CA ARG A 82 6.82 -10.04 -11.02
C ARG A 82 8.29 -10.40 -11.21
N GLU A 83 9.18 -9.44 -10.98
CA GLU A 83 10.63 -9.63 -11.04
C GLU A 83 11.20 -10.09 -9.68
N ILE A 84 10.65 -9.57 -8.56
CA ILE A 84 11.10 -9.90 -7.19
C ILE A 84 10.69 -11.31 -6.77
N ALA A 85 9.48 -11.72 -7.13
CA ALA A 85 8.88 -13.00 -6.76
C ALA A 85 8.11 -13.58 -7.97
N PRO A 86 8.81 -14.16 -8.96
CA PRO A 86 8.18 -14.75 -10.14
C PRO A 86 7.17 -15.86 -9.83
N GLU A 87 7.28 -16.50 -8.66
CA GLU A 87 6.35 -17.50 -8.15
C GLU A 87 5.04 -16.90 -7.61
N ALA A 88 4.99 -15.58 -7.37
CA ALA A 88 3.82 -14.94 -6.80
C ALA A 88 2.60 -15.06 -7.74
N LYS A 89 1.48 -15.56 -7.21
CA LYS A 89 0.20 -15.61 -7.93
C LYS A 89 -0.48 -14.25 -8.00
N GLY A 90 -0.12 -13.34 -7.10
CA GLY A 90 -0.64 -11.98 -7.09
C GLY A 90 -0.14 -11.14 -5.93
N VAL A 91 -0.36 -9.84 -6.06
CA VAL A 91 -0.11 -8.85 -5.03
C VAL A 91 -1.37 -8.02 -4.84
N ILE A 92 -1.89 -7.98 -3.62
CA ILE A 92 -3.03 -7.16 -3.23
C ILE A 92 -2.50 -5.92 -2.52
N THR A 93 -2.85 -4.75 -3.04
CA THR A 93 -2.45 -3.45 -2.50
C THR A 93 -3.66 -2.82 -1.81
N LEU A 94 -3.53 -2.50 -0.53
CA LEU A 94 -4.58 -1.90 0.30
C LEU A 94 -4.17 -0.49 0.71
N GLY A 95 -5.05 0.49 0.53
CA GLY A 95 -4.91 1.83 1.12
C GLY A 95 -5.54 1.90 2.50
N TYR A 96 -5.52 3.07 3.13
CA TYR A 96 -6.11 3.35 4.46
C TYR A 96 -5.59 2.42 5.58
N CYS A 97 -4.41 1.84 5.40
CA CYS A 97 -3.87 0.89 6.37
C CYS A 97 -3.04 1.62 7.43
N ASN A 98 -3.33 1.33 8.71
CA ASN A 98 -2.58 1.78 9.91
C ASN A 98 -2.57 3.28 10.20
N ASP A 99 -2.63 4.14 9.18
CA ASP A 99 -2.56 5.60 9.34
C ASP A 99 -3.32 6.32 8.23
N ILE A 100 -4.49 6.86 8.56
CA ILE A 100 -5.30 7.67 7.65
C ILE A 100 -4.89 9.15 7.64
N THR A 101 -4.09 9.58 8.63
CA THR A 101 -3.87 11.01 8.88
C THR A 101 -2.93 11.67 7.88
N ILE A 102 -2.14 10.87 7.14
CA ILE A 102 -1.27 11.36 6.06
C ILE A 102 -2.05 11.83 4.82
N GLY A 103 -3.32 11.44 4.69
CA GLY A 103 -4.19 11.84 3.57
C GLY A 103 -3.72 11.30 2.22
N TYR A 104 -3.93 12.09 1.16
CA TYR A 104 -3.55 11.71 -0.20
C TYR A 104 -2.06 11.52 -0.38
N VAL A 105 -1.68 10.49 -1.14
CA VAL A 105 -0.30 10.22 -1.57
C VAL A 105 -0.23 10.28 -3.11
N PRO A 106 -0.04 11.48 -3.69
CA PRO A 106 0.02 11.66 -5.14
C PRO A 106 1.40 11.27 -5.67
N VAL A 107 1.44 10.72 -6.88
CA VAL A 107 2.69 10.54 -7.64
C VAL A 107 3.30 11.89 -8.00
N ALA A 108 4.63 11.96 -8.12
CA ALA A 108 5.32 13.24 -8.33
C ALA A 108 4.77 14.06 -9.51
N ARG A 109 4.44 13.41 -10.64
CA ARG A 109 3.85 14.09 -11.81
C ARG A 109 2.53 14.80 -11.53
N ALA A 110 1.71 14.28 -10.60
CA ALA A 110 0.41 14.87 -10.26
C ALA A 110 0.56 16.27 -9.61
N TYR A 111 1.73 16.55 -9.00
CA TYR A 111 2.03 17.87 -8.45
C TYR A 111 2.16 18.93 -9.56
N ASP A 112 2.62 18.52 -10.75
CA ASP A 112 2.79 19.41 -11.91
C ASP A 112 1.49 19.54 -12.71
N GLU A 113 0.68 18.46 -12.74
CA GLU A 113 -0.64 18.44 -13.40
C GLU A 113 -1.72 19.20 -12.60
N GLY A 114 -1.58 19.26 -11.27
CA GLY A 114 -2.56 19.85 -10.37
C GLY A 114 -3.75 18.93 -10.09
N GLY A 115 -4.79 19.48 -9.46
CA GLY A 115 -5.97 18.72 -9.00
C GLY A 115 -6.20 18.84 -7.50
N TYR A 116 -7.27 18.22 -7.01
CA TYR A 116 -7.65 18.31 -5.61
C TYR A 116 -6.63 17.60 -4.71
N GLU A 117 -6.33 16.35 -5.00
CA GLU A 117 -5.46 15.48 -4.22
C GLU A 117 -4.03 16.02 -4.06
N PRO A 118 -3.29 16.40 -5.14
CA PRO A 118 -1.97 16.99 -5.01
C PRO A 118 -1.98 18.39 -4.37
N SER A 119 -3.12 19.09 -4.34
CA SER A 119 -3.25 20.37 -3.64
C SER A 119 -3.60 20.21 -2.17
N ALA A 120 -4.38 19.18 -1.83
CA ALA A 120 -4.90 18.91 -0.48
C ALA A 120 -3.91 18.15 0.41
N THR A 121 -2.94 17.43 -0.17
CA THR A 121 -1.92 16.72 0.60
C THR A 121 -0.91 17.66 1.27
N ASN A 122 -0.50 17.32 2.50
CA ASN A 122 0.67 17.94 3.14
C ASN A 122 1.98 17.24 2.77
N LEU A 123 1.94 16.10 2.07
CA LEU A 123 3.15 15.38 1.67
C LEU A 123 3.92 16.14 0.59
N ALA A 124 5.25 16.16 0.71
CA ALA A 124 6.13 16.73 -0.29
C ALA A 124 6.12 15.90 -1.59
N LYS A 125 6.50 16.55 -2.70
CA LYS A 125 6.64 15.88 -4.00
C LYS A 125 7.71 14.78 -3.87
N GLY A 126 7.43 13.58 -4.36
CA GLY A 126 8.33 12.43 -4.25
C GLY A 126 7.95 11.40 -3.18
N CYS A 127 6.97 11.68 -2.31
CA CYS A 127 6.59 10.77 -1.24
C CYS A 127 6.00 9.44 -1.75
N ALA A 128 5.28 9.45 -2.87
CA ALA A 128 4.76 8.23 -3.50
C ALA A 128 5.87 7.28 -3.95
N GLU A 129 6.94 7.84 -4.50
CA GLU A 129 8.11 7.09 -4.98
C GLU A 129 8.88 6.49 -3.79
N ILE A 130 9.09 7.27 -2.72
CA ILE A 130 9.68 6.77 -1.47
C ILE A 130 8.82 5.62 -0.90
N LEU A 131 7.51 5.82 -0.81
CA LEU A 131 6.58 4.80 -0.30
C LEU A 131 6.63 3.52 -1.14
N THR A 132 6.70 3.65 -2.47
CA THR A 132 6.80 2.52 -3.40
C THR A 132 8.07 1.71 -3.18
N GLU A 133 9.24 2.38 -3.07
CA GLU A 133 10.50 1.70 -2.83
C GLU A 133 10.54 0.99 -1.47
N GLU A 134 10.06 1.64 -0.41
CA GLU A 134 10.02 1.04 0.93
C GLU A 134 9.05 -0.15 0.98
N ALA A 135 7.90 -0.07 0.30
CA ALA A 135 6.98 -1.19 0.16
C ALA A 135 7.64 -2.38 -0.55
N LEU A 136 8.39 -2.14 -1.63
CA LEU A 136 9.09 -3.19 -2.36
C LEU A 136 10.24 -3.81 -1.57
N LYS A 137 10.98 -3.01 -0.81
CA LYS A 137 12.00 -3.51 0.15
C LYS A 137 11.37 -4.41 1.21
N LEU A 138 10.22 -3.99 1.76
CA LEU A 138 9.50 -4.78 2.75
C LEU A 138 9.02 -6.11 2.16
N LEU A 139 8.42 -6.09 0.97
CA LEU A 139 7.95 -7.29 0.26
C LEU A 139 9.10 -8.27 -0.03
N ARG A 140 10.24 -7.78 -0.53
CA ARG A 140 11.44 -8.60 -0.77
C ARG A 140 11.94 -9.28 0.50
N SER A 141 11.75 -8.66 1.66
CA SER A 141 12.21 -9.21 2.94
C SER A 141 11.35 -10.36 3.48
N ILE A 142 10.17 -10.58 2.89
CA ILE A 142 9.24 -11.67 3.25
C ILE A 142 9.03 -12.67 2.11
N THR A 143 9.68 -12.49 0.95
CA THR A 143 9.77 -13.51 -0.09
C THR A 143 10.46 -14.75 0.48
#